data_AF-A0A8J6QHI3-F1
#
_entry.id   AF-A0A8J6QHI3-F1
#
_cell.length_a   1.000
_cell.length_b   1.000
_cell.length_c   1.000
_cell.angle_alpha   90.00
_cell.angle_beta   90.00
_cell.angle_gamma   90.00
#
_symmetry.space_group_name_H-M   'P 1'
#
loop_
_entity.id
_entity.type
_entity.pdbx_description
1 polymer ?
#
loop_
_entity_poly.entity_id
_entity_poly.type
_entity_poly.pdbx_seq_one_letter_code
_entity_poly.pdbx_strand_id
1 'polypeptide(L)'
;MPLMTSPWKHPQTGVYYFRRAVPADIKKAVGRSLIKKTLGTKDPEEAKRLIVPHIAESDELFRMARLRADQEVSHSITAKDAAIIASRWYERMKDEIDAKGGDVGFVSKIVHEDGSISFEESTDLLRIVGNDIHFASDAQLDLLGEQLGTFIDEQLQVETLSVSKGSDQYRWIAKEFFIFLHELEGLSKARMLNNWNYKSAPSIADSVLSVDKTRDKANAPRPVEGKGPLLSQVLASYLDAEKAKVGENLSRLKSLDSYEASFKRFVEIVGDIPVDGLTSHHVIQFRDTSLKLPKSKTQQIRSMPIERQITYAKTNELTLVSPSTVKNTLKHVSTIINFAVEADFISVNPVQRVKKPQAKKVVDASELERGYGAEELDKIFSHEQFRDASAHKRHGWASYWIPLICRYTGARLNEIGQLNTSDIQQEGSVYYFNIRRGKGQSVKADSSVRHVPIHRHLIELGLLDYAESIGEGPLFPQVPRSKQTGSTTSALSKWWANIVRGQGVDPKAPAHEFRHTIKTELRGLSVPDSVSDRITGHSAKGEGGRYGSVSLEFRQEVIDKITPVSVGRIFNRD
;
A
#
# COMPACT_ATOMS: atom_id res chain seq x y z
N MET A 1 -19.79 -31.87 2.75
CA MET A 1 -20.36 -32.34 1.47
C MET A 1 -20.08 -31.31 0.40
N PRO A 2 -19.54 -31.68 -0.77
CA PRO A 2 -19.22 -30.73 -1.85
C PRO A 2 -20.49 -30.04 -2.37
N LEU A 3 -20.38 -28.74 -2.70
CA LEU A 3 -21.42 -27.93 -3.34
C LEU A 3 -21.73 -28.52 -4.72
N MET A 4 -22.69 -29.44 -4.78
CA MET A 4 -23.11 -30.09 -6.03
C MET A 4 -23.99 -29.11 -6.83
N THR A 5 -23.38 -28.33 -7.72
CA THR A 5 -24.09 -27.53 -8.74
C THR A 5 -24.50 -28.34 -9.96
N SER A 6 -24.33 -29.67 -9.93
CA SER A 6 -24.75 -30.58 -11.00
C SER A 6 -26.10 -31.23 -10.67
N PRO A 7 -26.98 -31.43 -11.66
CA PRO A 7 -28.25 -32.15 -11.48
C PRO A 7 -28.02 -33.55 -10.88
N TRP A 8 -28.73 -33.86 -9.79
CA TRP A 8 -28.61 -35.15 -9.12
C TRP A 8 -29.67 -36.13 -9.65
N LYS A 9 -29.26 -37.28 -10.18
CA LYS A 9 -30.16 -38.31 -10.71
C LYS A 9 -30.74 -39.16 -9.57
N HIS A 10 -32.07 -39.29 -9.51
CA HIS A 10 -32.71 -40.12 -8.50
C HIS A 10 -32.53 -41.62 -8.82
N PRO A 11 -32.00 -42.43 -7.88
CA PRO A 11 -31.59 -43.81 -8.16
C PRO A 11 -32.75 -44.74 -8.55
N GLN A 12 -33.96 -44.48 -8.05
CA GLN A 12 -35.14 -45.34 -8.33
C GLN A 12 -35.99 -44.86 -9.51
N THR A 13 -36.10 -43.56 -9.76
CA THR A 13 -37.04 -43.00 -10.75
C THR A 13 -36.34 -42.51 -12.02
N GLY A 14 -35.01 -42.33 -11.96
CA GLY A 14 -34.20 -41.81 -13.06
C GLY A 14 -34.38 -40.31 -13.33
N VAL A 15 -35.29 -39.63 -12.62
CA VAL A 15 -35.57 -38.19 -12.77
C VAL A 15 -34.49 -37.37 -12.07
N TYR A 16 -34.08 -36.26 -12.69
CA TYR A 16 -33.08 -35.36 -12.14
C TYR A 16 -33.69 -34.36 -11.14
N TYR A 17 -32.94 -34.02 -10.10
CA TYR A 17 -33.30 -33.05 -9.07
C TYR A 17 -32.22 -31.98 -8.90
N PHE A 18 -32.66 -30.77 -8.63
CA PHE A 18 -31.84 -29.73 -8.03
C PHE A 18 -31.70 -29.99 -6.53
N ARG A 19 -30.46 -30.00 -6.02
CA ARG A 19 -30.14 -30.14 -4.60
C ARG A 19 -29.09 -29.11 -4.21
N ARG A 20 -29.46 -28.16 -3.34
CA ARG A 20 -28.54 -27.12 -2.87
C ARG A 20 -28.61 -26.99 -1.36
N ALA A 21 -27.46 -27.11 -0.69
CA ALA A 21 -27.37 -26.92 0.76
C ALA A 21 -27.62 -25.46 1.12
N VAL A 22 -28.35 -25.22 2.20
CA VAL A 22 -28.55 -23.88 2.75
C VAL A 22 -27.33 -23.50 3.59
N PRO A 23 -26.67 -22.36 3.31
CA PRO A 23 -25.53 -21.87 4.07
C PRO A 23 -25.81 -21.75 5.58
N ALA A 24 -24.84 -22.11 6.42
CA ALA A 24 -25.03 -22.25 7.87
C ALA A 24 -25.47 -20.94 8.55
N ASP A 25 -24.97 -19.82 8.05
CA ASP A 25 -25.29 -18.45 8.47
C ASP A 25 -26.78 -18.10 8.35
N ILE A 26 -27.51 -18.74 7.44
CA ILE A 26 -28.92 -18.46 7.17
C ILE A 26 -29.84 -19.67 7.37
N LYS A 27 -29.34 -20.81 7.85
CA LYS A 27 -30.16 -22.02 8.10
C LYS A 27 -31.34 -21.73 9.03
N LYS A 28 -31.12 -20.92 10.07
CA LYS A 28 -32.16 -20.54 11.04
C LYS A 28 -33.21 -19.63 10.39
N ALA A 29 -32.79 -18.69 9.56
CA ALA A 29 -33.68 -17.76 8.85
C ALA A 29 -34.49 -18.44 7.72
N VAL A 30 -33.89 -19.40 7.03
CA VAL A 30 -34.51 -20.12 5.90
C VAL A 30 -35.33 -21.33 6.37
N GLY A 31 -35.12 -21.82 7.60
CA GLY A 31 -35.91 -22.89 8.22
C GLY A 31 -35.66 -24.31 7.67
N ARG A 32 -34.68 -24.48 6.77
CA ARG A 32 -34.33 -25.78 6.15
C ARG A 32 -32.84 -25.86 5.85
N SER A 33 -32.29 -27.07 5.88
CA SER A 33 -30.87 -27.34 5.63
C SER A 33 -30.54 -27.65 4.17
N LEU A 34 -31.54 -28.02 3.37
CA LEU A 34 -31.40 -28.44 1.98
C LEU A 34 -32.60 -27.98 1.14
N ILE A 35 -32.33 -27.35 0.00
CA ILE A 35 -33.32 -27.08 -1.05
C ILE A 35 -33.28 -28.26 -2.02
N LYS A 36 -34.41 -28.97 -2.16
CA LYS A 36 -34.58 -30.07 -3.12
C LYS A 36 -35.79 -29.77 -4.01
N LYS A 37 -35.59 -29.67 -5.33
CA LYS A 37 -36.67 -29.52 -6.32
C LYS A 37 -36.48 -30.53 -7.45
N THR A 38 -37.57 -31.13 -7.94
CA THR A 38 -37.53 -32.00 -9.13
C THR A 38 -37.33 -31.14 -10.38
N LEU A 39 -36.50 -31.60 -11.31
CA LEU A 39 -36.32 -30.97 -12.63
C LEU A 39 -37.26 -31.57 -13.68
N GLY A 40 -38.08 -32.57 -13.32
CA GLY A 40 -39.13 -33.13 -14.18
C GLY A 40 -38.65 -33.93 -15.39
N THR A 41 -37.33 -34.01 -15.63
CA THR A 41 -36.75 -34.70 -16.79
C THR A 41 -35.83 -35.85 -16.39
N LYS A 42 -35.75 -36.85 -17.28
CA LYS A 42 -34.77 -37.94 -17.23
C LYS A 42 -33.58 -37.70 -18.17
N ASP A 43 -33.64 -36.66 -19.01
CA ASP A 43 -32.57 -36.26 -19.93
C ASP A 43 -31.50 -35.43 -19.18
N PRO A 44 -30.22 -35.88 -19.16
CA PRO A 44 -29.13 -35.14 -18.53
C PRO A 44 -28.89 -33.72 -19.10
N GLU A 45 -29.06 -33.52 -20.41
CA GLU A 45 -28.77 -32.21 -21.04
C GLU A 45 -29.91 -31.22 -20.79
N GLU A 46 -31.15 -31.69 -20.82
CA GLU A 46 -32.30 -30.91 -20.39
C GLU A 46 -32.22 -30.56 -18.90
N ALA A 47 -31.79 -31.50 -18.04
CA ALA A 47 -31.61 -31.26 -16.61
C ALA A 47 -30.56 -30.16 -16.32
N LYS A 48 -29.48 -30.11 -17.11
CA LYS A 48 -28.46 -29.04 -17.02
C LYS A 48 -29.03 -27.67 -17.38
N ARG A 49 -29.98 -27.59 -18.32
CA ARG A 49 -30.66 -26.33 -18.66
C ARG A 49 -31.65 -25.91 -17.56
N LEU A 50 -32.43 -26.86 -17.04
CA LEU A 50 -33.48 -26.61 -16.05
C LEU A 50 -32.93 -26.27 -14.65
N ILE A 51 -31.66 -26.54 -14.35
CA ILE A 51 -31.06 -26.20 -13.05
C ILE A 51 -30.79 -24.70 -12.87
N VAL A 52 -30.53 -23.98 -13.97
CA VAL A 52 -30.13 -22.56 -13.97
C VAL A 52 -31.15 -21.65 -13.24
N PRO A 53 -32.46 -21.69 -13.55
CA PRO A 53 -33.44 -20.85 -12.84
C PRO A 53 -33.52 -21.17 -11.33
N HIS A 54 -33.33 -22.42 -10.93
CA HIS A 54 -33.35 -22.81 -9.51
C HIS A 54 -32.10 -22.36 -8.74
N ILE A 55 -30.96 -22.24 -9.42
CA ILE A 55 -29.75 -21.62 -8.85
C ILE A 55 -30.06 -20.15 -8.53
N ALA A 56 -30.57 -19.38 -9.50
CA ALA A 56 -30.90 -17.97 -9.31
C ALA A 56 -31.94 -17.76 -8.18
N GLU A 57 -33.01 -18.55 -8.15
CA GLU A 57 -34.05 -18.49 -7.11
C GLU A 57 -33.49 -18.77 -5.70
N SER A 58 -32.55 -19.72 -5.59
CA SER A 58 -31.91 -20.03 -4.31
C SER A 58 -30.87 -19.01 -3.88
N ASP A 59 -30.15 -18.38 -4.82
CA ASP A 59 -29.25 -17.26 -4.52
C ASP A 59 -30.01 -16.03 -4.00
N GLU A 60 -31.15 -15.73 -4.61
CA GLU A 60 -32.01 -14.64 -4.16
C GLU A 60 -32.57 -14.89 -2.76
N LEU A 61 -33.04 -16.12 -2.50
CA LEU A 61 -33.48 -16.51 -1.15
C LEU A 61 -32.37 -16.35 -0.11
N PHE A 62 -31.13 -16.71 -0.45
CA PHE A 62 -30.00 -16.57 0.45
C PHE A 62 -29.63 -15.11 0.70
N ARG A 63 -29.67 -14.27 -0.35
CA ARG A 63 -29.43 -12.83 -0.25
C ARG A 63 -30.45 -12.16 0.67
N MET A 64 -31.74 -12.44 0.48
CA MET A 64 -32.81 -11.85 1.30
C MET A 64 -32.76 -12.33 2.76
N ALA A 65 -32.39 -13.60 2.99
CA ALA A 65 -32.21 -14.11 4.35
C ALA A 65 -31.04 -13.44 5.08
N ARG A 66 -29.95 -13.10 4.37
CA ARG A 66 -28.82 -12.33 4.94
C ARG A 66 -29.20 -10.89 5.24
N LEU A 67 -29.91 -10.24 4.33
CA LEU A 67 -30.38 -8.86 4.53
C LEU A 67 -31.29 -8.73 5.76
N ARG A 68 -32.17 -9.71 5.98
CA ARG A 68 -33.00 -9.75 7.20
C ARG A 68 -32.17 -9.99 8.46
N ALA A 69 -31.18 -10.89 8.39
CA ALA A 69 -30.28 -11.16 9.52
C ALA A 69 -29.40 -9.95 9.87
N ASP A 70 -28.99 -9.14 8.89
CA ASP A 70 -28.22 -7.90 9.11
C ASP A 70 -29.09 -6.76 9.67
N GLN A 71 -30.38 -6.70 9.32
CA GLN A 71 -31.32 -5.70 9.87
C GLN A 71 -31.72 -6.00 11.34
N GLU A 72 -31.66 -7.26 11.79
CA GLU A 72 -31.97 -7.64 13.18
C GLU A 72 -30.80 -7.39 14.16
N VAL A 73 -29.60 -7.02 13.69
CA VAL A 73 -28.49 -6.57 14.56
C VAL A 73 -28.70 -5.11 14.94
N SER A 74 -29.64 -4.87 15.86
CA SER A 74 -29.72 -3.64 16.64
C SER A 74 -28.34 -3.32 17.24
N HIS A 75 -27.76 -2.15 16.92
CA HIS A 75 -26.51 -1.69 17.51
C HIS A 75 -26.78 -1.27 18.95
N SER A 76 -26.76 -2.23 19.88
CA SER A 76 -26.94 -1.94 21.31
C SER A 76 -25.77 -1.09 21.82
N ILE A 77 -25.97 0.22 21.96
CA ILE A 77 -25.02 1.10 22.64
C ILE A 77 -25.12 0.90 24.15
N THR A 78 -24.04 1.14 24.89
CA THR A 78 -24.01 1.12 26.37
C THR A 78 -24.08 2.55 26.93
N ALA A 79 -24.39 2.71 28.22
CA ALA A 79 -24.35 4.02 28.89
C ALA A 79 -22.96 4.70 28.79
N LYS A 80 -21.88 3.91 28.75
CA LYS A 80 -20.53 4.44 28.51
C LYS A 80 -20.36 4.97 27.08
N ASP A 81 -20.99 4.34 26.10
CA ASP A 81 -20.95 4.81 24.71
C ASP A 81 -21.70 6.12 24.54
N ALA A 82 -22.83 6.28 25.23
CA ALA A 82 -23.55 7.55 25.26
C ALA A 82 -22.63 8.70 25.73
N ALA A 83 -21.85 8.49 26.78
CA ALA A 83 -20.89 9.48 27.28
C ALA A 83 -19.77 9.78 26.26
N ILE A 84 -19.26 8.76 25.55
CA ILE A 84 -18.25 8.94 24.50
C ILE A 84 -18.83 9.74 23.31
N ILE A 85 -20.04 9.39 22.86
CA ILE A 85 -20.72 10.06 21.74
C ILE A 85 -20.93 11.54 22.08
N ALA A 86 -21.42 11.84 23.29
CA ALA A 86 -21.62 13.21 23.75
C ALA A 86 -20.29 13.97 23.93
N SER A 87 -19.24 13.30 24.42
CA SER A 87 -17.91 13.88 24.58
C SER A 87 -17.24 14.23 23.24
N ARG A 88 -17.53 13.49 22.17
CA ARG A 88 -17.05 13.81 20.80
C ARG A 88 -17.78 14.99 20.20
N TRP A 89 -19.09 15.08 20.44
CA TRP A 89 -19.88 16.26 20.10
C TRP A 89 -19.35 17.50 20.85
N TYR A 90 -19.07 17.37 22.15
CA TYR A 90 -18.50 18.42 22.99
C TYR A 90 -17.20 19.00 22.44
N GLU A 91 -16.18 18.18 22.13
CA GLU A 91 -14.90 18.68 21.60
C GLU A 91 -15.07 19.41 20.27
N ARG A 92 -15.93 18.90 19.39
CA ARG A 92 -16.23 19.55 18.11
C ARG A 92 -16.85 20.94 18.31
N MET A 93 -17.83 21.05 19.21
CA MET A 93 -18.47 22.34 19.49
C MET A 93 -17.55 23.30 20.26
N LYS A 94 -16.69 22.78 21.13
CA LYS A 94 -15.67 23.56 21.84
C LYS A 94 -14.69 24.21 20.86
N ASP A 95 -14.18 23.47 19.88
CA ASP A 95 -13.32 24.04 18.82
C ASP A 95 -14.03 25.16 18.05
N GLU A 96 -15.33 25.01 17.81
CA GLU A 96 -16.15 26.04 17.15
C GLU A 96 -16.37 27.29 18.04
N ILE A 97 -16.63 27.09 19.34
CA ILE A 97 -16.75 28.18 20.33
C ILE A 97 -15.46 28.98 20.43
N ASP A 98 -14.31 28.31 20.51
CA ASP A 98 -13.00 28.96 20.55
C ASP A 98 -12.73 29.74 19.26
N ALA A 99 -13.10 29.18 18.10
CA ALA A 99 -12.92 29.84 16.80
C ALA A 99 -13.83 31.08 16.61
N LYS A 100 -15.04 31.08 17.17
CA LYS A 100 -16.04 32.15 17.02
C LYS A 100 -16.12 33.08 18.24
N GLY A 101 -15.25 32.91 19.24
CA GLY A 101 -15.22 33.76 20.43
C GLY A 101 -16.47 33.66 21.32
N GLY A 102 -17.14 32.50 21.35
CA GLY A 102 -18.31 32.26 22.20
C GLY A 102 -19.67 32.28 21.51
N ASP A 103 -19.78 32.89 20.33
CA ASP A 103 -21.05 33.11 19.64
C ASP A 103 -21.39 31.96 18.66
N VAL A 104 -21.95 30.87 19.21
CA VAL A 104 -22.37 29.67 18.46
C VAL A 104 -23.85 29.33 18.65
N GLY A 105 -24.63 30.24 19.23
CA GLY A 105 -26.07 30.05 19.42
C GLY A 105 -26.49 29.22 20.64
N PHE A 106 -25.56 28.84 21.54
CA PHE A 106 -25.92 28.21 22.81
C PHE A 106 -26.30 29.22 23.90
N VAL A 107 -25.72 30.41 23.85
CA VAL A 107 -25.94 31.47 24.84
C VAL A 107 -26.13 32.80 24.12
N SER A 108 -27.17 33.54 24.49
CA SER A 108 -27.39 34.91 24.03
C SER A 108 -26.94 35.91 25.09
N LYS A 109 -26.04 36.84 24.72
CA LYS A 109 -25.59 37.92 25.61
C LYS A 109 -26.54 39.11 25.52
N ILE A 110 -27.11 39.49 26.66
CA ILE A 110 -28.00 40.65 26.80
C ILE A 110 -27.24 41.75 27.55
N VAL A 111 -27.19 42.94 26.96
CA VAL A 111 -26.61 44.13 27.58
C VAL A 111 -27.76 45.05 27.95
N HIS A 112 -27.93 45.29 29.26
CA HIS A 112 -28.98 46.15 29.79
C HIS A 112 -28.61 47.63 29.63
N GLU A 113 -29.60 48.52 29.71
CA GLU A 113 -29.40 49.97 29.59
C GLU A 113 -28.44 50.55 30.65
N ASP A 114 -28.30 49.87 31.80
CA ASP A 114 -27.36 50.22 32.88
C ASP A 114 -25.93 49.70 32.66
N GLY A 115 -25.68 49.02 31.53
CA GLY A 115 -24.39 48.42 31.19
C GLY A 115 -24.12 47.06 31.83
N SER A 116 -25.05 46.54 32.64
CA SER A 116 -24.95 45.17 33.16
C SER A 116 -25.14 44.14 32.04
N ILE A 117 -24.50 42.98 32.18
CA ILE A 117 -24.55 41.89 31.21
C ILE A 117 -25.27 40.71 31.86
N SER A 118 -26.32 40.20 31.21
CA SER A 118 -26.91 38.90 31.52
C SER A 118 -26.79 37.96 30.32
N PHE A 119 -27.03 36.67 30.57
CA PHE A 119 -26.99 35.62 29.56
C PHE A 119 -28.29 34.84 29.60
N GLU A 120 -28.80 34.49 28.43
CA GLU A 120 -29.90 33.53 28.25
C GLU A 120 -29.32 32.24 27.70
N GLU A 121 -29.51 31.14 28.42
CA GLU A 121 -28.94 29.82 28.09
C GLU A 121 -29.94 28.97 27.32
N SER A 122 -29.44 28.11 26.42
CA SER A 122 -30.30 27.15 25.73
C SER A 122 -30.92 26.15 26.70
N THR A 123 -30.24 25.84 27.81
CA THR A 123 -30.82 25.01 28.88
C THR A 123 -31.98 25.66 29.61
N ASP A 124 -32.12 27.00 29.60
CA ASP A 124 -33.25 27.69 30.25
C ASP A 124 -34.58 27.36 29.56
N LEU A 125 -34.53 26.97 28.28
CA LEU A 125 -35.68 26.54 27.48
C LEU A 125 -36.05 25.07 27.68
N LEU A 126 -35.24 24.32 28.45
CA LEU A 126 -35.46 22.91 28.73
C LEU A 126 -36.32 22.73 29.97
N ARG A 127 -37.12 21.66 30.01
CA ARG A 127 -37.96 21.36 31.18
C ARG A 127 -37.18 20.78 32.37
N ILE A 128 -35.94 20.39 32.15
CA ILE A 128 -35.03 19.88 33.19
C ILE A 128 -33.99 20.96 33.44
N VAL A 129 -33.77 21.33 34.70
CA VAL A 129 -32.87 22.42 35.09
C VAL A 129 -31.74 21.88 35.98
N GLY A 130 -30.51 22.24 35.65
CA GLY A 130 -29.32 21.96 36.47
C GLY A 130 -29.20 20.50 36.92
N ASN A 131 -29.11 20.28 38.23
CA ASN A 131 -28.85 18.97 38.82
C ASN A 131 -30.04 17.99 38.78
N ASP A 132 -31.23 18.43 38.37
CA ASP A 132 -32.42 17.57 38.28
C ASP A 132 -32.25 16.45 37.26
N ILE A 133 -31.32 16.61 36.31
CA ILE A 133 -30.96 15.59 35.32
C ILE A 133 -30.52 14.26 35.96
N HIS A 134 -29.96 14.28 37.16
CA HIS A 134 -29.53 13.08 37.86
C HIS A 134 -30.71 12.24 38.39
N PHE A 135 -31.87 12.87 38.60
CA PHE A 135 -33.08 12.26 39.15
C PHE A 135 -34.26 12.23 38.17
N ALA A 136 -34.03 12.62 36.91
CA ALA A 136 -35.05 12.69 35.88
C ALA A 136 -35.70 11.33 35.62
N SER A 137 -37.04 11.32 35.55
CA SER A 137 -37.83 10.16 35.13
C SER A 137 -37.67 9.89 33.63
N ASP A 138 -37.98 8.66 33.20
CA ASP A 138 -37.97 8.26 31.78
C ASP A 138 -38.77 9.21 30.89
N ALA A 139 -39.96 9.65 31.34
CA ALA A 139 -40.79 10.59 30.60
C ALA A 139 -40.14 11.98 30.45
N GLN A 140 -39.36 12.42 31.45
CA GLN A 140 -38.60 13.65 31.37
C GLN A 140 -37.39 13.50 30.43
N LEU A 141 -36.72 12.35 30.44
CA LEU A 141 -35.60 12.05 29.54
C LEU A 141 -36.04 11.86 28.08
N ASP A 142 -37.23 11.31 27.84
CA ASP A 142 -37.82 11.23 26.50
C ASP A 142 -38.06 12.62 25.93
N LEU A 143 -38.68 13.51 26.73
CA LEU A 143 -38.91 14.89 26.33
C LEU A 143 -37.58 15.63 26.10
N LEU A 144 -36.59 15.45 26.98
CA LEU A 144 -35.25 16.01 26.78
C LEU A 144 -34.62 15.54 25.46
N GLY A 145 -34.78 14.25 25.14
CA GLY A 145 -34.30 13.69 23.89
C GLY A 145 -35.00 14.24 22.64
N GLU A 146 -36.27 14.64 22.75
CA GLU A 146 -36.97 15.37 21.69
C GLU A 146 -36.41 16.79 21.54
N GLN A 147 -36.21 17.50 22.65
CA GLN A 147 -35.69 18.88 22.66
C GLN A 147 -34.24 18.97 22.12
N LEU A 148 -33.39 17.99 22.47
CA LEU A 148 -32.00 17.91 22.02
C LEU A 148 -31.82 17.11 20.72
N GLY A 149 -32.92 16.64 20.12
CA GLY A 149 -32.91 15.67 19.03
C GLY A 149 -32.08 16.10 17.83
N THR A 150 -32.08 17.38 17.49
CA THR A 150 -31.28 17.92 16.37
C THR A 150 -29.78 17.64 16.57
N PHE A 151 -29.24 17.90 17.77
CA PHE A 151 -27.82 17.69 18.07
C PHE A 151 -27.49 16.19 18.18
N ILE A 152 -28.37 15.43 18.82
CA ILE A 152 -28.20 13.99 19.03
C ILE A 152 -28.22 13.25 17.70
N ASP A 153 -29.22 13.52 16.85
CA ASP A 153 -29.39 12.84 15.57
C ASP A 153 -28.24 13.17 14.60
N GLU A 154 -27.76 14.43 14.58
CA GLU A 154 -26.60 14.83 13.78
C GLU A 154 -25.33 14.09 14.23
N GLN A 155 -25.08 14.00 15.54
CA GLN A 155 -23.92 13.27 16.05
C GLN A 155 -24.03 11.77 15.79
N LEU A 156 -25.22 11.16 15.95
CA LEU A 156 -25.44 9.76 15.62
C LEU A 156 -25.19 9.47 14.13
N GLN A 157 -25.52 10.40 13.24
CA GLN A 157 -25.21 10.31 11.82
C GLN A 157 -23.70 10.35 11.56
N VAL A 158 -22.95 11.20 12.26
CA VAL A 158 -21.47 11.24 12.19
C VAL A 158 -20.85 9.91 12.65
N GLU A 159 -21.42 9.30 13.70
CA GLU A 159 -21.00 8.00 14.21
C GLU A 159 -21.51 6.83 13.37
N THR A 160 -22.36 7.08 12.36
CA THR A 160 -23.00 6.04 11.52
C THR A 160 -23.83 5.04 12.34
N LEU A 161 -24.44 5.51 13.43
CA LEU A 161 -25.28 4.72 14.33
C LEU A 161 -26.77 5.03 14.11
N SER A 162 -27.63 4.05 14.41
CA SER A 162 -29.08 4.21 14.40
C SER A 162 -29.64 3.76 15.74
N VAL A 163 -30.23 4.69 16.49
CA VAL A 163 -30.82 4.47 17.81
C VAL A 163 -32.28 4.94 17.76
N SER A 164 -33.20 4.11 18.22
CA SER A 164 -34.63 4.44 18.22
C SER A 164 -34.95 5.50 19.27
N LYS A 165 -35.70 6.55 18.89
CA LYS A 165 -36.23 7.55 19.83
C LYS A 165 -37.14 6.88 20.85
N GLY A 166 -37.08 7.34 22.11
CA GLY A 166 -37.82 6.75 23.24
C GLY A 166 -37.22 5.45 23.80
N SER A 167 -36.09 4.97 23.27
CA SER A 167 -35.36 3.84 23.85
C SER A 167 -34.48 4.28 25.02
N ASP A 168 -34.18 3.36 25.95
CA ASP A 168 -33.25 3.60 27.06
C ASP A 168 -31.89 4.09 26.57
N GLN A 169 -31.44 3.58 25.42
CA GLN A 169 -30.21 3.98 24.76
C GLN A 169 -30.24 5.46 24.34
N TYR A 170 -31.35 5.92 23.77
CA TYR A 170 -31.53 7.32 23.38
C TYR A 170 -31.64 8.23 24.61
N ARG A 171 -32.28 7.76 25.69
CA ARG A 171 -32.35 8.48 26.98
C ARG A 171 -30.96 8.66 27.61
N TRP A 172 -30.08 7.66 27.52
CA TRP A 172 -28.70 7.79 27.98
C TRP A 172 -27.93 8.86 27.20
N ILE A 173 -28.10 8.90 25.87
CA ILE A 173 -27.46 9.94 25.04
C ILE A 173 -28.00 11.32 25.42
N ALA A 174 -29.33 11.47 25.53
CA ALA A 174 -29.95 12.75 25.90
C ALA A 174 -29.42 13.30 27.23
N LYS A 175 -29.25 12.41 28.22
CA LYS A 175 -28.67 12.76 29.52
C LYS A 175 -27.24 13.31 29.40
N GLU A 176 -26.37 12.62 28.67
CA GLU A 176 -24.97 13.02 28.51
C GLU A 176 -24.83 14.29 27.66
N PHE A 177 -25.66 14.47 26.63
CA PHE A 177 -25.72 15.70 25.84
C PHE A 177 -26.12 16.91 26.68
N PHE A 178 -27.10 16.76 27.58
CA PHE A 178 -27.48 17.84 28.49
C PHE A 178 -26.32 18.29 29.40
N ILE A 179 -25.56 17.33 29.94
CA ILE A 179 -24.39 17.63 30.78
C ILE A 179 -23.36 18.44 29.98
N PHE A 180 -23.02 17.99 28.77
CA PHE A 180 -22.04 18.69 27.94
C PHE A 180 -22.57 20.00 27.35
N LEU A 181 -23.88 20.15 27.13
CA LEU A 181 -24.47 21.42 26.72
C LEU A 181 -24.26 22.49 27.78
N HIS A 182 -24.48 22.15 29.06
CA HIS A 182 -24.23 23.06 30.17
C HIS A 182 -22.76 23.50 30.26
N GLU A 183 -21.83 22.57 30.01
CA GLU A 183 -20.39 22.87 29.93
C GLU A 183 -20.03 23.79 28.75
N LEU A 184 -20.69 23.62 27.59
CA LEU A 184 -20.50 24.48 26.42
C LEU A 184 -21.05 25.89 26.66
N GLU A 185 -22.18 26.02 27.37
CA GLU A 185 -22.72 27.33 27.76
C GLU A 185 -21.76 28.09 28.68
N GLY A 186 -21.19 27.39 29.67
CA GLY A 186 -20.14 27.94 30.53
C GLY A 186 -18.91 28.43 29.74
N LEU A 187 -18.46 27.62 28.78
CA LEU A 187 -17.35 27.98 27.89
C LEU A 187 -17.70 29.18 27.00
N SER A 188 -18.88 29.19 26.38
CA SER A 188 -19.37 30.29 25.55
C SER A 188 -19.41 31.61 26.32
N LYS A 189 -20.00 31.62 27.53
CA LYS A 189 -19.99 32.81 28.41
C LYS A 189 -18.57 33.28 28.70
N ALA A 190 -17.65 32.36 29.02
CA ALA A 190 -16.27 32.70 29.29
C ALA A 190 -15.60 33.38 28.09
N ARG A 191 -15.79 32.84 26.86
CA ARG A 191 -15.25 33.45 25.64
C ARG A 191 -15.88 34.80 25.30
N MET A 192 -17.19 34.96 25.48
CA MET A 192 -17.90 36.24 25.30
C MET A 192 -17.46 37.32 26.32
N LEU A 193 -16.90 36.91 27.45
CA LEU A 193 -16.28 37.79 28.47
C LEU A 193 -14.75 37.88 28.33
N ASN A 194 -14.18 37.36 27.24
CA ASN A 194 -12.75 37.34 26.95
C ASN A 194 -11.90 36.59 27.99
N ASN A 195 -12.50 35.64 28.71
CA ASN A 195 -11.82 34.77 29.66
C ASN A 195 -11.34 33.48 28.97
N TRP A 196 -10.11 33.51 28.47
CA TRP A 196 -9.45 32.37 27.82
C TRP A 196 -8.90 31.33 28.80
N ASN A 197 -8.85 31.64 30.10
CA ASN A 197 -8.32 30.76 31.15
C ASN A 197 -9.37 29.80 31.74
N TYR A 198 -10.62 29.85 31.25
CA TYR A 198 -11.67 28.91 31.67
C TYR A 198 -11.29 27.47 31.33
N LYS A 199 -11.34 26.58 32.32
CA LYS A 199 -10.96 25.17 32.18
C LYS A 199 -12.16 24.39 31.65
N SER A 200 -12.02 23.83 30.45
CA SER A 200 -13.01 22.92 29.87
C SER A 200 -13.08 21.60 30.64
N ALA A 201 -14.24 20.95 30.61
CA ALA A 201 -14.43 19.62 31.17
C ALA A 201 -13.45 18.61 30.54
N PRO A 202 -12.96 17.63 31.33
CA PRO A 202 -12.15 16.53 30.79
C PRO A 202 -12.98 15.68 29.82
N SER A 203 -12.42 15.44 28.64
CA SER A 203 -13.07 14.70 27.56
C SER A 203 -12.58 13.25 27.49
N ILE A 204 -13.49 12.35 27.14
CA ILE A 204 -13.21 10.94 26.83
C ILE A 204 -13.42 10.63 25.34
N ALA A 205 -13.42 11.65 24.48
CA ALA A 205 -13.70 11.54 23.04
C ALA A 205 -12.84 10.51 22.31
N ASP A 206 -11.58 10.33 22.73
CA ASP A 206 -10.63 9.37 22.18
C ASP A 206 -10.94 7.90 22.54
N SER A 207 -11.91 7.66 23.42
CA SER A 207 -12.31 6.31 23.80
C SER A 207 -13.07 5.60 22.67
N VAL A 208 -12.85 4.29 22.56
CA VAL A 208 -13.49 3.43 21.54
C VAL A 208 -14.88 2.99 22.00
N LEU A 209 -15.89 3.16 21.14
CA LEU A 209 -17.27 2.73 21.39
C LEU A 209 -17.35 1.21 21.54
N SER A 210 -18.26 0.73 22.38
CA SER A 210 -18.50 -0.71 22.55
C SER A 210 -19.09 -1.34 21.29
N VAL A 211 -19.82 -0.56 20.49
CA VAL A 211 -20.26 -0.95 19.14
C VAL A 211 -19.08 -1.15 18.19
N ASP A 212 -18.02 -0.35 18.32
CA ASP A 212 -16.77 -0.56 17.59
C ASP A 212 -15.99 -1.75 18.15
N LYS A 213 -16.00 -1.98 19.47
CA LYS A 213 -15.42 -3.21 20.07
C LYS A 213 -16.18 -4.47 19.71
N THR A 214 -17.49 -4.38 19.50
CA THR A 214 -18.33 -5.50 19.06
C THR A 214 -18.29 -5.65 17.54
N ARG A 215 -18.10 -4.58 16.76
CA ARG A 215 -17.67 -4.66 15.35
C ARG A 215 -16.28 -5.26 15.24
N ASP A 216 -15.33 -4.92 16.10
CA ASP A 216 -14.01 -5.53 16.16
C ASP A 216 -14.06 -6.96 16.72
N LYS A 217 -15.11 -7.36 17.45
CA LYS A 217 -15.38 -8.76 17.86
C LYS A 217 -16.28 -9.54 16.88
N ALA A 218 -17.04 -8.86 16.04
CA ALA A 218 -17.86 -9.44 14.97
C ALA A 218 -17.08 -9.51 13.65
N ASN A 219 -16.10 -8.61 13.47
CA ASN A 219 -14.96 -8.66 12.54
C ASN A 219 -13.73 -9.32 13.17
N ALA A 220 -13.71 -9.58 14.48
CA ALA A 220 -12.90 -10.69 14.97
C ALA A 220 -13.49 -11.92 14.29
N PRO A 221 -12.66 -12.78 13.70
CA PRO A 221 -13.16 -13.92 12.99
C PRO A 221 -14.08 -14.69 13.95
N ARG A 222 -15.38 -14.78 13.62
CA ARG A 222 -16.15 -15.98 14.00
C ARG A 222 -15.22 -17.13 13.66
N PRO A 223 -15.03 -18.14 14.53
CA PRO A 223 -14.16 -19.27 14.21
C PRO A 223 -14.62 -19.85 12.87
N VAL A 224 -13.91 -19.48 11.81
CA VAL A 224 -14.03 -20.12 10.52
C VAL A 224 -13.43 -21.48 10.80
N GLU A 225 -14.19 -22.53 10.50
CA GLU A 225 -13.84 -23.94 10.69
C GLU A 225 -12.59 -24.33 9.90
N GLY A 226 -11.44 -23.77 10.29
CA GLY A 226 -10.11 -24.07 9.80
C GLY A 226 -9.30 -24.63 10.96
N LYS A 227 -8.62 -25.75 10.72
CA LYS A 227 -7.70 -26.37 11.69
C LYS A 227 -6.25 -25.91 11.45
N GLY A 228 -6.00 -25.19 10.36
CA GLY A 228 -4.68 -24.71 9.97
C GLY A 228 -4.20 -23.48 10.77
N PRO A 229 -2.89 -23.17 10.68
CA PRO A 229 -2.32 -21.97 11.29
C PRO A 229 -2.92 -20.70 10.70
N LEU A 230 -2.89 -19.61 11.46
CA LEU A 230 -3.30 -18.28 10.99
C LEU A 230 -2.36 -17.77 9.90
N LEU A 231 -2.85 -16.88 9.03
CA LEU A 231 -2.03 -16.24 8.00
C LEU A 231 -0.78 -15.55 8.60
N SER A 232 -0.91 -14.87 9.74
CA SER A 232 0.21 -14.26 10.46
C SER A 232 1.27 -15.28 10.91
N GLN A 233 0.83 -16.47 11.36
CA GLN A 233 1.71 -17.56 11.77
C GLN A 233 2.42 -18.17 10.56
N VAL A 234 1.71 -18.37 9.44
CA VAL A 234 2.32 -18.82 8.17
C VAL A 234 3.41 -17.85 7.72
N LEU A 235 3.17 -16.53 7.82
CA LEU A 235 4.18 -15.52 7.52
C LEU A 235 5.41 -15.67 8.43
N ALA A 236 5.22 -15.83 9.75
CA ALA A 236 6.33 -16.01 10.68
C ALA A 236 7.16 -17.26 10.31
N SER A 237 6.52 -18.41 10.10
CA SER A 237 7.18 -19.64 9.69
C SER A 237 7.94 -19.50 8.36
N TYR A 238 7.36 -18.79 7.39
CA TYR A 238 8.05 -18.50 6.12
C TYR A 238 9.30 -17.65 6.34
N LEU A 239 9.21 -16.60 7.14
CA LEU A 239 10.35 -15.71 7.41
C LEU A 239 11.47 -16.43 8.16
N ASP A 240 11.13 -17.28 9.14
CA ASP A 240 12.11 -18.07 9.88
C ASP A 240 12.81 -19.10 8.99
N ALA A 241 12.03 -19.82 8.17
CA ALA A 241 12.56 -20.76 7.18
C ALA A 241 13.48 -20.08 6.16
N GLU A 242 13.13 -18.86 5.72
CA GLU A 242 13.95 -18.11 4.78
C GLU A 242 15.21 -17.51 5.43
N LYS A 243 15.12 -17.00 6.65
CA LYS A 243 16.29 -16.52 7.41
C LYS A 243 17.28 -17.66 7.67
N ALA A 244 16.81 -18.88 7.95
CA ALA A 244 17.68 -20.04 8.11
C ALA A 244 18.47 -20.42 6.83
N LYS A 245 17.93 -20.11 5.64
CA LYS A 245 18.62 -20.30 4.34
C LYS A 245 19.58 -19.16 4.02
N VAL A 246 19.40 -18.00 4.64
CA VAL A 246 20.21 -16.80 4.42
C VAL A 246 21.47 -16.94 5.27
N GLY A 247 22.54 -17.48 4.70
CA GLY A 247 23.90 -17.27 5.21
C GLY A 247 24.31 -15.78 5.09
N GLU A 248 25.53 -15.48 4.63
CA GLU A 248 26.02 -14.09 4.48
C GLU A 248 25.32 -13.23 3.39
N ASN A 249 24.23 -13.71 2.77
CA ASN A 249 23.61 -13.04 1.62
C ASN A 249 22.57 -11.98 2.02
N LEU A 250 23.07 -10.82 2.44
CA LEU A 250 22.31 -9.63 2.89
C LEU A 250 21.29 -9.09 1.86
N SER A 251 21.43 -9.42 0.57
CA SER A 251 20.50 -8.96 -0.49
C SER A 251 19.12 -9.65 -0.44
N ARG A 252 19.07 -10.88 0.10
CA ARG A 252 17.83 -11.63 0.28
C ARG A 252 16.98 -11.06 1.43
N LEU A 253 17.61 -10.52 2.48
CA LEU A 253 16.93 -9.89 3.62
C LEU A 253 16.02 -8.73 3.22
N LYS A 254 16.50 -7.80 2.37
CA LYS A 254 15.68 -6.68 1.87
C LYS A 254 14.49 -7.14 1.03
N SER A 255 14.63 -8.28 0.35
CA SER A 255 13.52 -8.88 -0.38
C SER A 255 12.47 -9.41 0.62
N LEU A 256 12.90 -10.01 1.73
CA LEU A 256 11.99 -10.49 2.78
C LEU A 256 11.19 -9.36 3.44
N ASP A 257 11.79 -8.20 3.75
CA ASP A 257 11.05 -7.04 4.29
C ASP A 257 9.89 -6.63 3.37
N SER A 258 10.11 -6.68 2.05
CA SER A 258 9.06 -6.36 1.07
C SER A 258 7.97 -7.43 1.03
N TYR A 259 8.30 -8.69 1.26
CA TYR A 259 7.34 -9.78 1.30
C TYR A 259 6.51 -9.69 2.58
N GLU A 260 7.16 -9.47 3.71
CA GLU A 260 6.53 -9.25 5.02
C GLU A 260 5.56 -8.07 4.96
N ALA A 261 5.99 -6.90 4.49
CA ALA A 261 5.13 -5.73 4.38
C ALA A 261 3.93 -5.97 3.44
N SER A 262 4.14 -6.71 2.35
CA SER A 262 3.07 -7.08 1.41
C SER A 262 2.04 -8.01 2.04
N PHE A 263 2.51 -8.98 2.82
CA PHE A 263 1.65 -9.98 3.45
C PHE A 263 0.95 -9.45 4.69
N LYS A 264 1.59 -8.59 5.49
CA LYS A 264 0.94 -7.86 6.58
C LYS A 264 -0.23 -7.02 6.06
N ARG A 265 -0.05 -6.33 4.93
CA ARG A 265 -1.13 -5.60 4.26
C ARG A 265 -2.24 -6.53 3.73
N PHE A 266 -1.89 -7.74 3.32
CA PHE A 266 -2.87 -8.75 2.93
C PHE A 266 -3.73 -9.17 4.13
N VAL A 267 -3.10 -9.47 5.25
CA VAL A 267 -3.76 -9.81 6.52
C VAL A 267 -4.61 -8.63 7.03
N GLU A 268 -4.13 -7.39 6.95
CA GLU A 268 -4.88 -6.18 7.34
C GLU A 268 -6.20 -6.04 6.55
N ILE A 269 -6.22 -6.38 5.26
CA ILE A 269 -7.40 -6.21 4.40
C ILE A 269 -8.35 -7.42 4.47
N VAL A 270 -7.81 -8.63 4.58
CA VAL A 270 -8.59 -9.89 4.53
C VAL A 270 -8.98 -10.38 5.92
N GLY A 271 -8.25 -9.96 6.95
CA GLY A 271 -8.29 -10.53 8.29
C GLY A 271 -7.26 -11.64 8.49
N ASP A 272 -6.87 -11.85 9.73
CA ASP A 272 -5.97 -12.94 10.13
C ASP A 272 -6.73 -14.25 10.31
N ILE A 273 -7.17 -14.82 9.18
CA ILE A 273 -7.93 -16.07 9.14
C ILE A 273 -7.00 -17.30 9.14
N PRO A 274 -7.51 -18.50 9.49
CA PRO A 274 -6.80 -19.75 9.21
C PRO A 274 -6.48 -19.88 7.72
N VAL A 275 -5.26 -20.31 7.39
CA VAL A 275 -4.79 -20.38 6.00
C VAL A 275 -5.59 -21.36 5.14
N ASP A 276 -6.09 -22.45 5.72
CA ASP A 276 -6.99 -23.42 5.07
C ASP A 276 -8.36 -22.84 4.74
N GLY A 277 -8.78 -21.77 5.42
CA GLY A 277 -9.96 -20.96 5.09
C GLY A 277 -9.73 -19.95 3.96
N LEU A 278 -8.52 -19.82 3.41
CA LEU A 278 -8.23 -18.85 2.37
C LEU A 278 -8.87 -19.27 1.03
N THR A 279 -9.62 -18.35 0.41
CA THR A 279 -10.30 -18.59 -0.87
C THR A 279 -9.96 -17.52 -1.90
N SER A 280 -10.35 -17.74 -3.16
CA SER A 280 -10.19 -16.73 -4.21
C SER A 280 -11.00 -15.46 -3.95
N HIS A 281 -12.07 -15.53 -3.15
CA HIS A 281 -12.85 -14.35 -2.76
C HIS A 281 -11.99 -13.37 -1.94
N HIS A 282 -11.26 -13.87 -0.94
CA HIS A 282 -10.34 -13.08 -0.13
C HIS A 282 -9.24 -12.41 -0.98
N VAL A 283 -8.70 -13.15 -1.97
CA VAL A 283 -7.69 -12.60 -2.88
C VAL A 283 -8.28 -11.51 -3.80
N ILE A 284 -9.53 -11.67 -4.24
CA ILE A 284 -10.25 -10.66 -5.03
C ILE A 284 -10.50 -9.40 -4.19
N GLN A 285 -10.98 -9.56 -2.96
CA GLN A 285 -11.15 -8.46 -1.99
C GLN A 285 -9.84 -7.70 -1.83
N PHE A 286 -8.73 -8.41 -1.56
CA PHE A 286 -7.42 -7.79 -1.44
C PHE A 286 -7.02 -7.00 -2.69
N ARG A 287 -7.18 -7.58 -3.88
CA ARG A 287 -6.84 -6.94 -5.17
C ARG A 287 -7.64 -5.65 -5.36
N ASP A 288 -8.95 -5.71 -5.17
CA ASP A 288 -9.87 -4.62 -5.49
C ASP A 288 -9.77 -3.49 -4.46
N THR A 289 -9.57 -3.82 -3.18
CA THR A 289 -9.28 -2.85 -2.13
C THR A 289 -7.91 -2.20 -2.35
N SER A 290 -6.87 -2.96 -2.69
CA SER A 290 -5.52 -2.43 -2.94
C SER A 290 -5.48 -1.40 -4.08
N LEU A 291 -6.30 -1.57 -5.12
CA LEU A 291 -6.39 -0.61 -6.22
C LEU A 291 -7.04 0.72 -5.84
N LYS A 292 -7.79 0.76 -4.74
CA LYS A 292 -8.48 1.96 -4.22
C LYS A 292 -7.66 2.70 -3.16
N LEU A 293 -6.54 2.13 -2.73
CA LEU A 293 -5.71 2.69 -1.68
C LEU A 293 -4.73 3.74 -2.24
N PRO A 294 -4.37 4.76 -1.44
CA PRO A 294 -3.40 5.77 -1.85
C PRO A 294 -2.00 5.16 -1.99
N LYS A 295 -1.22 5.68 -2.95
CA LYS A 295 0.20 5.35 -3.15
C LYS A 295 1.08 5.84 -1.99
N SER A 296 0.61 6.88 -1.28
CA SER A 296 1.37 7.53 -0.21
C SER A 296 1.70 6.57 0.95
N LYS A 297 2.86 6.80 1.56
CA LYS A 297 3.37 6.02 2.70
C LYS A 297 3.45 6.84 3.99
N THR A 298 2.80 8.01 4.04
CA THR A 298 2.82 8.87 5.23
C THR A 298 2.22 8.14 6.42
N GLN A 299 2.80 8.37 7.60
CA GLN A 299 2.36 7.70 8.83
C GLN A 299 0.89 8.00 9.14
N GLN A 300 0.46 9.25 8.92
CA GLN A 300 -0.93 9.70 9.07
C GLN A 300 -1.92 8.84 8.27
N ILE A 301 -1.61 8.52 7.02
CA ILE A 301 -2.49 7.68 6.19
C ILE A 301 -2.44 6.23 6.66
N ARG A 302 -1.24 5.73 7.02
CA ARG A 302 -1.05 4.33 7.43
C ARG A 302 -1.68 3.98 8.77
N SER A 303 -1.87 4.94 9.66
CA SER A 303 -2.53 4.73 10.95
C SER A 303 -4.06 4.72 10.85
N MET A 304 -4.63 5.20 9.74
CA MET A 304 -6.08 5.17 9.53
C MET A 304 -6.55 3.75 9.15
N PRO A 305 -7.78 3.36 9.52
CA PRO A 305 -8.43 2.17 8.97
C PRO A 305 -8.46 2.17 7.44
N ILE A 306 -8.49 0.99 6.81
CA ILE A 306 -8.47 0.82 5.35
C ILE A 306 -9.58 1.62 4.65
N GLU A 307 -10.79 1.62 5.22
CA GLU A 307 -11.94 2.34 4.68
C GLU A 307 -11.70 3.85 4.72
N ARG A 308 -11.15 4.36 5.84
CA ARG A 308 -10.79 5.78 5.98
C ARG A 308 -9.66 6.16 5.02
N GLN A 309 -8.69 5.29 4.77
CA GLN A 309 -7.64 5.53 3.77
C GLN A 309 -8.23 5.70 2.37
N ILE A 310 -9.22 4.88 1.99
CA ILE A 310 -9.88 4.97 0.68
C ILE A 310 -10.69 6.26 0.57
N THR A 311 -11.46 6.60 1.60
CA THR A 311 -12.25 7.85 1.62
C THR A 311 -11.32 9.06 1.57
N TYR A 312 -10.27 9.09 2.39
CA TYR A 312 -9.28 10.17 2.40
C TYR A 312 -8.59 10.34 1.04
N ALA A 313 -8.22 9.23 0.38
CA ALA A 313 -7.62 9.27 -0.95
C ALA A 313 -8.57 9.84 -2.01
N LYS A 314 -9.87 9.56 -1.92
CA LYS A 314 -10.88 10.14 -2.80
C LYS A 314 -11.08 11.64 -2.54
N THR A 315 -11.26 12.02 -1.27
CA THR A 315 -11.52 13.42 -0.88
C THR A 315 -10.36 14.36 -1.24
N ASN A 316 -9.13 13.86 -1.15
CA ASN A 316 -7.92 14.65 -1.42
C ASN A 316 -7.29 14.34 -2.80
N GLU A 317 -8.03 13.64 -3.68
CA GLU A 317 -7.60 13.29 -5.05
C GLU A 317 -6.19 12.68 -5.14
N LEU A 318 -5.85 11.83 -4.17
CA LEU A 318 -4.51 11.25 -4.09
C LEU A 318 -4.26 10.22 -5.19
N THR A 319 -3.03 10.16 -5.68
CA THR A 319 -2.60 9.10 -6.60
C THR A 319 -2.76 7.72 -5.94
N LEU A 320 -3.44 6.80 -6.62
CA LEU A 320 -3.72 5.45 -6.13
C LEU A 320 -2.58 4.45 -6.46
N VAL A 321 -2.60 3.31 -5.78
CA VAL A 321 -1.66 2.21 -6.05
C VAL A 321 -1.85 1.67 -7.47
N SER A 322 -0.74 1.56 -8.22
CA SER A 322 -0.78 1.10 -9.61
C SER A 322 -1.13 -0.39 -9.74
N PRO A 323 -1.78 -0.79 -10.86
CA PRO A 323 -2.02 -2.21 -11.18
C PRO A 323 -0.75 -3.08 -11.15
N SER A 324 0.38 -2.53 -11.59
CA SER A 324 1.67 -3.22 -11.56
C SER A 324 2.18 -3.47 -10.13
N THR A 325 1.93 -2.54 -9.21
CA THR A 325 2.27 -2.69 -7.79
C THR A 325 1.41 -3.78 -7.18
N VAL A 326 0.08 -3.73 -7.33
CA VAL A 326 -0.83 -4.77 -6.82
C VAL A 326 -0.48 -6.16 -7.39
N LYS A 327 -0.15 -6.24 -8.68
CA LYS A 327 0.33 -7.49 -9.30
C LYS A 327 1.59 -8.04 -8.64
N ASN A 328 2.55 -7.19 -8.28
CA ASN A 328 3.77 -7.62 -7.60
C ASN A 328 3.51 -8.00 -6.15
N THR A 329 2.66 -7.26 -5.44
CA THR A 329 2.22 -7.61 -4.09
C THR A 329 1.53 -8.98 -4.06
N LEU A 330 0.64 -9.26 -5.02
CA LEU A 330 0.03 -10.58 -5.19
C LEU A 330 1.06 -11.69 -5.48
N LYS A 331 2.20 -11.38 -6.11
CA LYS A 331 3.28 -12.38 -6.26
C LYS A 331 3.93 -12.70 -4.91
N HIS A 332 4.19 -11.70 -4.07
CA HIS A 332 4.72 -11.95 -2.73
C HIS A 332 3.77 -12.80 -1.89
N VAL A 333 2.47 -12.45 -1.91
CA VAL A 333 1.42 -13.24 -1.25
C VAL A 333 1.40 -14.66 -1.81
N SER A 334 1.41 -14.82 -3.14
CA SER A 334 1.45 -16.12 -3.80
C SER A 334 2.65 -16.98 -3.37
N THR A 335 3.84 -16.38 -3.18
CA THR A 335 5.02 -17.11 -2.72
C THR A 335 4.85 -17.63 -1.29
N ILE A 336 4.33 -16.80 -0.38
CA ILE A 336 4.12 -17.21 1.02
C ILE A 336 3.00 -18.27 1.12
N ILE A 337 1.94 -18.15 0.31
CA ILE A 337 0.89 -19.18 0.25
C ILE A 337 1.40 -20.48 -0.39
N ASN A 338 2.33 -20.43 -1.35
CA ASN A 338 2.95 -21.66 -1.87
C ASN A 338 3.76 -22.38 -0.76
N PHE A 339 4.44 -21.64 0.12
CA PHE A 339 5.08 -22.25 1.30
C PHE A 339 4.06 -22.96 2.20
N ALA A 340 2.86 -22.38 2.39
CA ALA A 340 1.78 -23.04 3.12
C ALA A 340 1.24 -24.29 2.40
N VAL A 341 1.28 -24.33 1.06
CA VAL A 341 0.94 -25.53 0.28
C VAL A 341 2.01 -26.60 0.45
N GLU A 342 3.29 -26.24 0.39
CA GLU A 342 4.41 -27.17 0.62
C GLU A 342 4.42 -27.75 2.04
N ALA A 343 3.92 -26.99 3.01
CA ALA A 343 3.74 -27.41 4.40
C ALA A 343 2.39 -28.12 4.66
N ASP A 344 1.61 -28.44 3.61
CA ASP A 344 0.30 -29.08 3.67
C ASP A 344 -0.75 -28.35 4.54
N PHE A 345 -0.56 -27.06 4.82
CA PHE A 345 -1.54 -26.25 5.55
C PHE A 345 -2.73 -25.85 4.67
N ILE A 346 -2.56 -25.84 3.35
CA ILE A 346 -3.62 -25.60 2.37
C ILE A 346 -3.34 -26.42 1.11
N SER A 347 -4.39 -27.03 0.53
CA SER A 347 -4.23 -27.92 -0.63
C SER A 347 -3.85 -27.21 -1.93
N VAL A 348 -4.24 -25.95 -2.09
CA VAL A 348 -4.07 -25.20 -3.34
C VAL A 348 -3.86 -23.73 -3.05
N ASN A 349 -3.06 -23.05 -3.86
CA ASN A 349 -2.87 -21.60 -3.76
C ASN A 349 -4.02 -20.84 -4.45
N PRO A 350 -4.90 -20.13 -3.72
CA PRO A 350 -6.05 -19.44 -4.31
C PRO A 350 -5.65 -18.21 -5.14
N VAL A 351 -4.45 -17.68 -4.95
CA VAL A 351 -3.91 -16.53 -5.69
C VAL A 351 -3.72 -16.86 -7.17
N GLN A 352 -3.42 -18.12 -7.48
CA GLN A 352 -3.23 -18.58 -8.87
C GLN A 352 -4.53 -18.58 -9.68
N ARG A 353 -5.68 -18.66 -9.00
CA ARG A 353 -7.03 -18.65 -9.62
C ARG A 353 -7.54 -17.23 -9.92
N VAL A 354 -6.89 -16.21 -9.39
CA VAL A 354 -7.34 -14.81 -9.55
C VAL A 354 -6.60 -14.13 -10.70
N LYS A 355 -7.37 -13.51 -11.60
CA LYS A 355 -6.83 -12.66 -12.65
C LYS A 355 -6.09 -11.47 -12.02
N LYS A 356 -4.78 -11.42 -12.26
CA LYS A 356 -3.91 -10.34 -11.80
C LYS A 356 -4.26 -9.05 -12.56
N PRO A 357 -4.26 -7.90 -11.89
CA PRO A 357 -4.53 -6.63 -12.54
C PRO A 357 -3.47 -6.37 -13.61
N GLN A 358 -3.91 -5.82 -14.74
CA GLN A 358 -3.04 -5.40 -15.82
C GLN A 358 -2.99 -3.88 -15.85
N ALA A 359 -1.81 -3.31 -16.01
CA ALA A 359 -1.72 -1.91 -16.38
C ALA A 359 -2.31 -1.75 -17.79
N LYS A 360 -3.02 -0.65 -18.04
CA LYS A 360 -3.35 -0.27 -19.43
C LYS A 360 -2.05 -0.27 -20.24
N LYS A 361 -2.08 -0.88 -21.43
CA LYS A 361 -0.95 -0.78 -22.35
C LYS A 361 -0.78 0.70 -22.67
N VAL A 362 0.45 1.17 -22.54
CA VAL A 362 0.85 2.50 -23.02
C VAL A 362 0.49 2.58 -24.50
N VAL A 363 -0.32 3.57 -24.86
CA VAL A 363 -0.79 3.82 -26.23
C VAL A 363 0.01 4.94 -26.91
N ASP A 364 0.83 5.67 -26.14
CA ASP A 364 1.62 6.78 -26.63
C ASP A 364 3.03 6.30 -27.05
N ALA A 365 3.45 6.67 -28.25
CA ALA A 365 4.78 6.38 -28.79
C ALA A 365 5.89 7.03 -27.95
N SER A 366 5.67 8.24 -27.43
CA SER A 366 6.63 8.96 -26.59
C SER A 366 6.90 8.25 -25.25
N GLU A 367 5.90 7.55 -24.69
CA GLU A 367 6.08 6.75 -23.48
C GLU A 367 6.75 5.36 -23.75
N LEU A 368 6.83 4.96 -25.01
CA LEU A 368 7.59 3.78 -25.47
C LEU A 368 9.06 4.10 -25.71
N GLU A 369 9.37 5.33 -26.14
CA GLU A 369 10.71 5.87 -26.28
C GLU A 369 11.27 6.25 -24.90
N ARG A 370 12.00 5.31 -24.29
CA ARG A 370 12.67 5.53 -22.99
C ARG A 370 14.16 5.80 -23.17
N GLY A 371 14.74 6.43 -22.15
CA GLY A 371 16.12 6.88 -22.13
C GLY A 371 16.23 8.39 -22.23
N TYR A 372 17.40 8.90 -21.90
CA TYR A 372 17.77 10.29 -22.15
C TYR A 372 17.97 10.55 -23.64
N GLY A 373 17.38 11.63 -24.14
CA GLY A 373 17.71 12.22 -25.43
C GLY A 373 19.05 12.98 -25.41
N ALA A 374 19.56 13.36 -26.58
CA ALA A 374 20.83 14.07 -26.71
C ALA A 374 20.85 15.39 -25.92
N GLU A 375 19.81 16.22 -26.06
CA GLU A 375 19.71 17.49 -25.33
C GLU A 375 19.62 17.30 -23.81
N GLU A 376 18.97 16.23 -23.34
CA GLU A 376 18.89 15.91 -21.91
C GLU A 376 20.24 15.47 -21.37
N LEU A 377 20.99 14.66 -22.13
CA LEU A 377 22.36 14.28 -21.79
C LEU A 377 23.26 15.51 -21.70
N ASP A 378 23.17 16.43 -22.66
CA ASP A 378 23.96 17.66 -22.66
C ASP A 378 23.64 18.53 -21.44
N LYS A 379 22.36 18.71 -21.11
CA LYS A 379 21.94 19.39 -19.87
C LYS A 379 22.50 18.71 -18.63
N ILE A 380 22.31 17.40 -18.48
CA ILE A 380 22.77 16.64 -17.32
C ILE A 380 24.29 16.74 -17.14
N PHE A 381 25.06 16.57 -18.21
CA PHE A 381 26.54 16.60 -18.18
C PHE A 381 27.15 18.00 -18.27
N SER A 382 26.32 19.05 -18.35
CA SER A 382 26.75 20.45 -18.15
C SER A 382 26.92 20.84 -16.69
N HIS A 383 26.41 20.02 -15.76
CA HIS A 383 26.50 20.27 -14.32
C HIS A 383 27.97 20.36 -13.86
N GLU A 384 28.25 21.25 -12.90
CA GLU A 384 29.58 21.48 -12.29
C GLU A 384 30.34 20.21 -11.86
N GLN A 385 29.64 19.14 -11.47
CA GLN A 385 30.25 17.87 -11.07
C GLN A 385 31.09 17.25 -12.19
N PHE A 386 30.77 17.57 -13.46
CA PHE A 386 31.45 17.09 -14.66
C PHE A 386 32.33 18.12 -15.35
N ARG A 387 32.20 19.40 -15.00
CA ARG A 387 32.89 20.52 -15.67
C ARG A 387 33.99 21.14 -14.82
N ASP A 388 33.89 21.02 -13.51
CA ASP A 388 34.79 21.69 -12.57
C ASP A 388 35.42 20.67 -11.62
N ALA A 389 36.76 20.60 -11.67
CA ALA A 389 37.55 19.75 -10.78
C ALA A 389 37.37 20.15 -9.31
N SER A 390 37.25 21.45 -9.04
CA SER A 390 37.16 22.06 -7.70
C SER A 390 35.77 22.01 -7.08
N ALA A 391 34.73 21.76 -7.89
CA ALA A 391 33.36 21.66 -7.40
C ALA A 391 33.21 20.61 -6.29
N HIS A 392 32.40 20.91 -5.29
CA HIS A 392 32.18 20.02 -4.15
C HIS A 392 31.49 18.71 -4.59
N LYS A 393 32.20 17.59 -4.47
CA LYS A 393 31.68 16.27 -4.86
C LYS A 393 31.19 15.49 -3.64
N ARG A 394 29.87 15.43 -3.45
CA ARG A 394 29.20 14.81 -2.29
C ARG A 394 29.68 13.37 -1.99
N HIS A 395 29.99 12.59 -3.02
CA HIS A 395 30.47 11.21 -2.91
C HIS A 395 31.90 11.06 -3.47
N GLY A 396 32.69 12.14 -3.42
CA GLY A 396 34.00 12.21 -4.06
C GLY A 396 33.92 12.01 -5.56
N TRP A 397 34.98 11.47 -6.15
CA TRP A 397 35.05 11.18 -7.57
C TRP A 397 34.00 10.18 -8.07
N ALA A 398 33.29 9.47 -7.18
CA ALA A 398 32.14 8.66 -7.57
C ALA A 398 31.00 9.51 -8.16
N SER A 399 30.85 10.76 -7.72
CA SER A 399 29.89 11.71 -8.29
C SER A 399 30.18 12.05 -9.76
N TYR A 400 31.44 11.92 -10.18
CA TYR A 400 31.87 12.14 -11.56
C TYR A 400 31.83 10.83 -12.36
N TRP A 401 32.50 9.80 -11.86
CA TRP A 401 32.72 8.57 -12.63
C TRP A 401 31.49 7.68 -12.77
N ILE A 402 30.67 7.52 -11.72
CA ILE A 402 29.58 6.55 -11.76
C ILE A 402 28.55 6.88 -12.86
N PRO A 403 28.06 8.13 -13.01
CA PRO A 403 27.14 8.47 -14.08
C PRO A 403 27.75 8.30 -15.48
N LEU A 404 29.02 8.70 -15.66
CA LEU A 404 29.74 8.52 -16.93
C LEU A 404 29.87 7.04 -17.29
N ILE A 405 30.31 6.20 -16.36
CA ILE A 405 30.42 4.75 -16.57
C ILE A 405 29.04 4.16 -16.89
N CYS A 406 27.99 4.54 -16.15
CA CYS A 406 26.63 4.08 -16.42
C CYS A 406 26.14 4.47 -17.83
N ARG A 407 26.49 5.67 -18.33
CA ARG A 407 26.14 6.14 -19.68
C ARG A 407 26.75 5.28 -20.79
N TYR A 408 27.98 4.79 -20.63
CA TYR A 408 28.66 3.99 -21.66
C TYR A 408 28.57 2.48 -21.50
N THR A 409 28.13 1.99 -20.34
CA THR A 409 28.02 0.55 -20.07
C THR A 409 26.57 0.09 -19.93
N GLY A 410 25.65 1.04 -19.67
CA GLY A 410 24.29 0.75 -19.24
C GLY A 410 24.24 -0.02 -17.92
N ALA A 411 25.32 -0.12 -17.14
CA ALA A 411 25.37 -0.89 -15.90
C ALA A 411 24.46 -0.30 -14.81
N ARG A 412 24.04 -1.13 -13.84
CA ARG A 412 23.26 -0.62 -12.68
C ARG A 412 24.18 0.18 -11.76
N LEU A 413 23.67 1.22 -11.10
CA LEU A 413 24.45 2.02 -10.13
C LEU A 413 25.16 1.14 -9.08
N ASN A 414 24.50 0.09 -8.55
CA ASN A 414 25.13 -0.81 -7.60
C ASN A 414 26.29 -1.61 -8.20
N GLU A 415 26.17 -2.01 -9.48
CA GLU A 415 27.20 -2.80 -10.17
C GLU A 415 28.49 -1.98 -10.27
N ILE A 416 28.38 -0.68 -10.56
CA ILE A 416 29.52 0.24 -10.66
C ILE A 416 30.00 0.71 -9.29
N GLY A 417 29.09 1.13 -8.41
CA GLY A 417 29.43 1.66 -7.10
C GLY A 417 30.05 0.65 -6.13
N GLN A 418 30.05 -0.64 -6.46
CA GLN A 418 30.67 -1.70 -5.66
C GLN A 418 31.98 -2.23 -6.26
N LEU A 419 32.45 -1.69 -7.39
CA LEU A 419 33.68 -2.12 -8.03
C LEU A 419 34.89 -1.91 -7.09
N ASN A 420 35.83 -2.84 -7.16
CA ASN A 420 37.19 -2.67 -6.66
C ASN A 420 38.11 -2.30 -7.82
N THR A 421 39.28 -1.75 -7.52
CA THR A 421 40.30 -1.45 -8.54
C THR A 421 40.73 -2.72 -9.28
N SER A 422 40.76 -3.88 -8.62
CA SER A 422 41.03 -5.19 -9.22
C SER A 422 39.93 -5.73 -10.16
N ASP A 423 38.78 -5.06 -10.22
CA ASP A 423 37.71 -5.36 -11.19
C ASP A 423 37.90 -4.57 -12.50
N ILE A 424 38.87 -3.65 -12.59
CA ILE A 424 39.34 -3.11 -13.87
C ILE A 424 40.47 -4.02 -14.35
N GLN A 425 40.27 -4.68 -15.48
CA GLN A 425 41.18 -5.68 -16.03
C GLN A 425 41.42 -5.40 -17.50
N GLN A 426 42.46 -6.04 -18.05
CA GLN A 426 42.85 -5.91 -19.44
C GLN A 426 43.01 -7.30 -20.05
N GLU A 427 42.40 -7.51 -21.22
CA GLU A 427 42.60 -8.70 -22.07
C GLU A 427 43.02 -8.20 -23.45
N GLY A 428 44.23 -8.55 -23.89
CA GLY A 428 44.84 -7.96 -25.08
C GLY A 428 44.93 -6.43 -24.98
N SER A 429 44.33 -5.73 -25.93
CA SER A 429 44.25 -4.26 -25.95
C SER A 429 42.98 -3.71 -25.29
N VAL A 430 42.09 -4.56 -24.79
CA VAL A 430 40.76 -4.17 -24.31
C VAL A 430 40.75 -4.10 -22.79
N TYR A 431 40.56 -2.89 -22.25
CA TYR A 431 40.24 -2.70 -20.84
C TYR A 431 38.75 -2.95 -20.59
N TYR A 432 38.41 -3.62 -19.48
CA TYR A 432 37.02 -3.94 -19.15
C TYR A 432 36.75 -3.90 -17.64
N PHE A 433 35.48 -3.65 -17.29
CA PHE A 433 34.96 -3.89 -15.96
C PHE A 433 34.51 -5.34 -15.80
N ASN A 434 35.04 -6.02 -14.79
CA ASN A 434 34.62 -7.35 -14.38
C ASN A 434 33.45 -7.27 -13.38
N ILE A 435 32.22 -7.31 -13.89
CA ILE A 435 31.02 -7.32 -13.05
C ILE A 435 30.76 -8.76 -12.60
N ARG A 436 31.00 -9.03 -11.31
CA ARG A 436 30.93 -10.38 -10.73
C ARG A 436 30.25 -10.42 -9.36
N ARG A 437 30.08 -11.64 -8.85
CA ARG A 437 29.78 -11.90 -7.43
C ARG A 437 31.10 -12.05 -6.67
N GLY A 438 31.16 -11.50 -5.47
CA GLY A 438 32.39 -11.54 -4.66
C GLY A 438 32.13 -11.01 -3.25
N LYS A 439 33.18 -11.01 -2.42
CA LYS A 439 33.11 -10.49 -1.05
C LYS A 439 32.70 -9.00 -1.08
N GLY A 440 31.51 -8.69 -0.56
CA GLY A 440 30.96 -7.32 -0.58
C GLY A 440 30.40 -6.87 -1.94
N GLN A 441 30.25 -7.78 -2.91
CA GLN A 441 29.70 -7.50 -4.24
C GLN A 441 28.53 -8.43 -4.56
N SER A 442 27.43 -7.85 -5.02
CA SER A 442 26.22 -8.60 -5.37
C SER A 442 25.69 -8.18 -6.73
N VAL A 443 25.19 -9.15 -7.48
CA VAL A 443 24.49 -8.93 -8.75
C VAL A 443 23.11 -9.55 -8.71
N LYS A 444 22.16 -8.89 -9.37
CA LYS A 444 20.73 -9.23 -9.26
C LYS A 444 20.36 -10.56 -9.91
N ALA A 445 21.07 -10.97 -10.96
CA ALA A 445 20.80 -12.18 -11.74
C ALA A 445 22.12 -12.75 -12.29
N ASP A 446 22.13 -14.03 -12.67
CA ASP A 446 23.31 -14.64 -13.29
C ASP A 446 23.72 -13.92 -14.58
N SER A 447 22.73 -13.44 -15.35
CA SER A 447 22.98 -12.66 -16.57
C SER A 447 23.66 -11.31 -16.33
N SER A 448 23.77 -10.84 -15.07
CA SER A 448 24.55 -9.64 -14.75
C SER A 448 26.05 -9.91 -14.70
N VAL A 449 26.50 -11.16 -14.52
CA VAL A 449 27.92 -11.51 -14.48
C VAL A 449 28.49 -11.38 -15.89
N ARG A 450 29.42 -10.43 -16.09
CA ARG A 450 29.94 -10.11 -17.43
C ARG A 450 31.20 -9.25 -17.36
N HIS A 451 32.01 -9.38 -18.41
CA HIS A 451 33.05 -8.41 -18.75
C HIS A 451 32.45 -7.35 -19.67
N VAL A 452 32.51 -6.08 -19.25
CA VAL A 452 32.02 -4.94 -20.03
C VAL A 452 33.22 -4.07 -20.42
N PRO A 453 33.54 -3.96 -21.72
CA PRO A 453 34.63 -3.11 -22.16
C PRO A 453 34.47 -1.65 -21.74
N ILE A 454 35.59 -0.97 -21.49
CA ILE A 454 35.65 0.43 -21.10
C ILE A 454 35.68 1.27 -22.38
N HIS A 455 34.67 2.12 -22.54
CA HIS A 455 34.58 3.03 -23.68
C HIS A 455 35.81 3.95 -23.75
N ARG A 456 36.34 4.18 -24.96
CA ARG A 456 37.55 5.01 -25.18
C ARG A 456 37.51 6.37 -24.50
N HIS A 457 36.35 7.04 -24.55
CA HIS A 457 36.18 8.35 -23.94
C HIS A 457 36.37 8.31 -22.40
N LEU A 458 36.01 7.22 -21.71
CA LEU A 458 36.30 7.11 -20.27
C LEU A 458 37.82 7.01 -20.00
N ILE A 459 38.56 6.36 -20.90
CA ILE A 459 40.02 6.27 -20.84
C ILE A 459 40.63 7.66 -21.07
N GLU A 460 40.17 8.37 -22.10
CA GLU A 460 40.58 9.75 -22.42
C GLU A 460 40.33 10.73 -21.27
N LEU A 461 39.21 10.55 -20.54
CA LEU A 461 38.89 11.33 -19.35
C LEU A 461 39.79 11.02 -18.13
N GLY A 462 40.64 9.99 -18.20
CA GLY A 462 41.58 9.63 -17.14
C GLY A 462 41.06 8.59 -16.14
N LEU A 463 40.11 7.72 -16.52
CA LEU A 463 39.57 6.70 -15.60
C LEU A 463 40.64 5.74 -15.10
N LEU A 464 41.58 5.32 -15.96
CA LEU A 464 42.65 4.40 -15.59
C LEU A 464 43.63 5.07 -14.61
N ASP A 465 43.99 6.33 -14.87
CA ASP A 465 44.81 7.13 -13.95
C ASP A 465 44.13 7.29 -12.58
N TYR A 466 42.81 7.50 -12.57
CA TYR A 466 42.04 7.54 -11.34
C TYR A 466 42.10 6.21 -10.59
N ALA A 467 41.85 5.09 -11.27
CA ALA A 467 41.89 3.77 -10.65
C ALA A 467 43.27 3.46 -10.05
N GLU A 468 44.36 3.84 -10.74
CA GLU A 468 45.71 3.70 -10.24
C GLU A 468 45.97 4.57 -9.00
N SER A 469 45.48 5.82 -8.99
CA SER A 469 45.64 6.73 -7.84
C SER A 469 44.95 6.26 -6.55
N ILE A 470 43.91 5.43 -6.67
CA ILE A 470 43.18 4.86 -5.52
C ILE A 470 43.96 3.70 -4.88
N GLY A 471 44.80 2.98 -5.64
CA GLY A 471 45.50 1.80 -5.17
C GLY A 471 44.59 0.58 -4.96
N GLU A 472 44.99 -0.38 -4.12
CA GLU A 472 44.22 -1.59 -3.88
C GLU A 472 43.00 -1.32 -2.97
N GLY A 473 41.80 -1.67 -3.45
CA GLY A 473 40.57 -1.59 -2.63
C GLY A 473 39.32 -1.20 -3.43
N PRO A 474 38.28 -0.68 -2.75
CA PRO A 474 37.08 -0.17 -3.42
C PRO A 474 37.43 0.98 -4.36
N LEU A 475 37.00 0.90 -5.63
CA LEU A 475 37.24 1.94 -6.64
C LEU A 475 36.61 3.28 -6.22
N PHE A 476 35.52 3.23 -5.45
CA PHE A 476 34.80 4.41 -4.96
C PHE A 476 34.69 4.39 -3.43
N PRO A 477 35.77 4.71 -2.69
CA PRO A 477 35.82 4.53 -1.24
C PRO A 477 34.88 5.48 -0.47
N GLN A 478 34.56 6.65 -1.06
CA GLN A 478 33.70 7.67 -0.43
C GLN A 478 32.19 7.41 -0.61
N VAL A 479 31.81 6.32 -1.28
CA VAL A 479 30.40 5.98 -1.46
C VAL A 479 29.87 5.28 -0.21
N PRO A 480 28.84 5.83 0.46
CA PRO A 480 28.30 5.23 1.67
C PRO A 480 27.61 3.91 1.34
N ARG A 481 27.93 2.88 2.12
CA ARG A 481 27.29 1.56 2.06
C ARG A 481 26.21 1.45 3.12
N SER A 482 25.06 0.88 2.75
CA SER A 482 24.00 0.58 3.70
C SER A 482 24.49 -0.39 4.77
N LYS A 483 24.35 -0.02 6.06
CA LYS A 483 24.71 -0.90 7.18
C LYS A 483 23.96 -2.24 7.17
N GLN A 484 22.73 -2.26 6.65
CA GLN A 484 21.87 -3.45 6.60
C GLN A 484 22.14 -4.35 5.39
N THR A 485 22.54 -3.78 4.24
CA THR A 485 22.60 -4.54 2.97
C THR A 485 23.94 -4.47 2.25
N GLY A 486 24.87 -3.65 2.73
CA GLY A 486 26.13 -3.34 2.03
C GLY A 486 25.96 -2.55 0.72
N SER A 487 24.72 -2.27 0.29
CA SER A 487 24.41 -1.64 -1.00
C SER A 487 24.72 -0.14 -1.00
N THR A 488 25.27 0.33 -2.12
CA THR A 488 25.54 1.74 -2.42
C THR A 488 24.37 2.44 -3.13
N THR A 489 23.37 1.68 -3.57
CA THR A 489 22.30 2.14 -4.48
C THR A 489 21.47 3.27 -3.89
N SER A 490 21.08 3.19 -2.62
CA SER A 490 20.09 4.12 -2.06
C SER A 490 20.60 5.56 -1.98
N ALA A 491 21.87 5.74 -1.61
CA ALA A 491 22.46 7.08 -1.52
C ALA A 491 22.68 7.64 -2.92
N LEU A 492 23.35 6.87 -3.79
CA LEU A 492 23.65 7.25 -5.17
C LEU A 492 22.39 7.55 -5.99
N SER A 493 21.34 6.73 -5.87
CA SER A 493 20.11 6.93 -6.65
C SER A 493 19.37 8.20 -6.24
N LYS A 494 19.34 8.54 -4.94
CA LYS A 494 18.73 9.77 -4.44
C LYS A 494 19.52 10.99 -4.89
N TRP A 495 20.83 10.96 -4.71
CA TRP A 495 21.72 12.04 -5.15
C TRP A 495 21.62 12.26 -6.65
N TRP A 496 21.73 11.19 -7.46
CA TRP A 496 21.63 11.28 -8.91
C TRP A 496 20.29 11.84 -9.38
N ALA A 497 19.19 11.41 -8.76
CA ALA A 497 17.87 11.91 -9.10
C ALA A 497 17.71 13.41 -8.80
N ASN A 498 18.42 13.94 -7.80
CA ASN A 498 18.42 15.38 -7.52
C ASN A 498 19.24 16.16 -8.57
N ILE A 499 20.38 15.63 -9.01
CA ILE A 499 21.20 16.24 -10.07
C ILE A 499 20.39 16.35 -11.36
N VAL A 500 19.79 15.25 -11.81
CA VAL A 500 19.04 15.19 -13.07
C VAL A 500 17.83 16.15 -13.04
N ARG A 501 17.04 16.13 -11.95
CA ARG A 501 15.90 17.05 -11.80
C ARG A 501 16.30 18.51 -11.63
N GLY A 502 17.44 18.77 -10.98
CA GLY A 502 18.00 20.12 -10.86
C GLY A 502 18.38 20.72 -12.22
N GLN A 503 18.66 19.89 -13.22
CA GLN A 503 18.91 20.31 -14.61
C GLN A 503 17.62 20.40 -15.45
N GLY A 504 16.44 20.30 -14.82
CA GLY A 504 15.14 20.40 -15.48
C GLY A 504 14.71 19.14 -16.25
N VAL A 505 15.37 17.99 -16.00
CA VAL A 505 15.03 16.70 -16.62
C VAL A 505 14.32 15.83 -15.59
N ASP A 506 13.09 15.37 -15.85
CA ASP A 506 12.31 14.58 -14.87
C ASP A 506 11.88 13.20 -15.37
N PRO A 507 12.82 12.25 -15.50
CA PRO A 507 12.50 10.90 -15.91
C PRO A 507 11.94 10.09 -14.74
N LYS A 508 11.10 9.08 -15.05
CA LYS A 508 10.51 8.19 -14.06
C LYS A 508 11.57 7.44 -13.23
N ALA A 509 12.71 7.09 -13.83
CA ALA A 509 13.80 6.40 -13.14
C ALA A 509 15.20 6.86 -13.64
N PRO A 510 15.74 7.98 -13.11
CA PRO A 510 16.93 8.64 -13.67
C PRO A 510 18.16 7.74 -13.88
N ALA A 511 18.42 6.82 -12.96
CA ALA A 511 19.54 5.90 -13.09
C ALA A 511 19.33 4.79 -14.14
N HIS A 512 18.08 4.40 -14.36
CA HIS A 512 17.72 3.36 -15.31
C HIS A 512 17.62 3.87 -16.74
N GLU A 513 17.41 5.18 -16.93
CA GLU A 513 17.35 5.78 -18.26
C GLU A 513 18.65 5.60 -19.05
N PHE A 514 19.84 5.64 -18.42
CA PHE A 514 21.09 5.34 -19.13
C PHE A 514 21.09 3.99 -19.82
N ARG A 515 20.54 2.96 -19.15
CA ARG A 515 20.43 1.61 -19.73
C ARG A 515 19.43 1.57 -20.88
N HIS A 516 18.39 2.41 -20.84
CA HIS A 516 17.45 2.57 -21.96
C HIS A 516 18.08 3.32 -23.13
N THR A 517 18.75 4.45 -22.87
CA THR A 517 19.51 5.22 -23.87
C THR A 517 20.46 4.33 -24.65
N ILE A 518 21.29 3.55 -23.95
CA ILE A 518 22.28 2.69 -24.61
C ILE A 518 21.62 1.61 -25.48
N LYS A 519 20.49 1.06 -25.03
CA LYS A 519 19.75 0.06 -25.83
C LYS A 519 19.17 0.69 -27.09
N THR A 520 18.65 1.91 -26.98
CA THR A 520 18.09 2.64 -28.11
C THR A 520 19.19 3.02 -29.10
N GLU A 521 20.32 3.56 -28.65
CA GLU A 521 21.49 3.87 -29.51
C GLU A 521 22.02 2.63 -30.22
N LEU A 522 22.25 1.53 -29.49
CA LEU A 522 22.75 0.28 -30.07
C LEU A 522 21.78 -0.30 -31.12
N ARG A 523 20.48 -0.15 -30.94
CA ARG A 523 19.48 -0.53 -31.96
C ARG A 523 19.55 0.37 -33.18
N GLY A 524 19.72 1.67 -33.01
CA GLY A 524 19.97 2.61 -34.12
C GLY A 524 21.22 2.25 -34.91
N LEU A 525 22.24 1.70 -34.24
CA LEU A 525 23.47 1.18 -34.85
C LEU A 525 23.33 -0.25 -35.43
N SER A 526 22.11 -0.79 -35.51
CA SER A 526 21.82 -2.15 -36.00
C SER A 526 22.55 -3.27 -35.26
N VAL A 527 22.90 -3.06 -33.98
CA VAL A 527 23.54 -4.07 -33.15
C VAL A 527 22.50 -5.11 -32.72
N PRO A 528 22.75 -6.41 -32.90
CA PRO A 528 21.82 -7.45 -32.48
C PRO A 528 21.48 -7.38 -30.99
N ASP A 529 20.21 -7.61 -30.63
CA ASP A 529 19.73 -7.61 -29.24
C ASP A 529 20.53 -8.60 -28.37
N SER A 530 21.04 -9.72 -28.92
CA SER A 530 21.90 -10.68 -28.21
C SER A 530 23.24 -10.08 -27.74
N VAL A 531 23.84 -9.20 -28.55
CA VAL A 531 25.08 -8.48 -28.22
C VAL A 531 24.78 -7.36 -27.24
N SER A 532 23.73 -6.58 -27.51
CA SER A 532 23.27 -5.49 -26.64
C SER A 532 22.91 -5.99 -25.23
N ASP A 533 22.22 -7.13 -25.13
CA ASP A 533 21.85 -7.78 -23.87
C ASP A 533 23.09 -8.25 -23.10
N ARG A 534 24.11 -8.76 -23.81
CA ARG A 534 25.38 -9.17 -23.21
C ARG A 534 26.17 -8.00 -22.63
N ILE A 535 26.20 -6.85 -23.31
CA ILE A 535 26.85 -5.62 -22.83
C ILE A 535 26.10 -5.08 -21.60
N THR A 536 24.77 -5.00 -21.68
CA THR A 536 23.93 -4.33 -20.66
C THR A 536 23.51 -5.23 -19.49
N GLY A 537 23.78 -6.54 -19.56
CA GLY A 537 23.49 -7.53 -18.52
C GLY A 537 22.01 -7.92 -18.43
N HIS A 538 21.32 -7.98 -19.57
CA HIS A 538 19.95 -8.48 -19.66
C HIS A 538 19.94 -10.00 -19.89
N SER A 539 18.92 -10.66 -19.34
CA SER A 539 18.73 -12.09 -19.57
C SER A 539 18.24 -12.31 -21.01
N ALA A 540 18.89 -13.23 -21.72
CA ALA A 540 18.51 -13.61 -23.07
C ALA A 540 17.06 -14.14 -23.10
N LYS A 541 16.32 -13.82 -24.18
CA LYS A 541 14.99 -14.37 -24.43
C LYS A 541 15.13 -15.71 -25.18
N GLY A 542 14.73 -16.81 -24.54
CA GLY A 542 14.75 -18.16 -25.12
C GLY A 542 16.13 -18.85 -25.06
N GLU A 543 16.16 -20.15 -25.35
CA GLU A 543 17.38 -20.98 -25.29
C GLU A 543 18.43 -20.56 -26.35
N GLY A 544 18.00 -20.15 -27.55
CA GLY A 544 18.91 -19.75 -28.64
C GLY A 544 19.77 -18.52 -28.34
N GLY A 545 19.27 -17.57 -27.53
CA GLY A 545 20.04 -16.39 -27.12
C GLY A 545 21.09 -16.65 -26.02
N ARG A 546 21.10 -17.86 -25.45
CA ARG A 546 22.12 -18.30 -24.48
C ARG A 546 23.34 -18.91 -25.17
N TYR A 547 23.20 -19.35 -26.42
CA TYR A 547 24.25 -20.04 -27.18
C TYR A 547 25.13 -19.03 -27.94
N GLY A 548 26.45 -19.22 -27.86
CA GLY A 548 27.45 -18.38 -28.53
C GLY A 548 28.15 -17.37 -27.60
N SER A 549 29.45 -17.16 -27.85
CA SER A 549 30.28 -16.15 -27.20
C SER A 549 30.49 -14.97 -28.14
N VAL A 550 30.22 -13.77 -27.65
CA VAL A 550 30.64 -12.52 -28.31
C VAL A 550 32.01 -12.15 -27.75
N SER A 551 33.04 -11.99 -28.59
CA SER A 551 34.39 -11.64 -28.13
C SER A 551 34.44 -10.27 -27.45
N LEU A 552 35.47 -9.99 -26.66
CA LEU A 552 35.61 -8.70 -25.98
C LEU A 552 35.92 -7.57 -26.95
N GLU A 553 36.69 -7.85 -28.00
CA GLU A 553 37.08 -6.92 -29.05
C GLU A 553 35.85 -6.43 -29.80
N PHE A 554 34.96 -7.34 -30.21
CA PHE A 554 33.73 -6.95 -30.88
C PHE A 554 32.80 -6.15 -29.96
N ARG A 555 32.76 -6.47 -28.66
CA ARG A 555 32.02 -5.64 -27.69
C ARG A 555 32.64 -4.26 -27.54
N GLN A 556 33.97 -4.13 -27.58
CA GLN A 556 34.67 -2.85 -27.54
C GLN A 556 34.32 -2.03 -28.79
N GLU A 557 34.41 -2.61 -29.99
CA GLU A 557 34.01 -1.95 -31.24
C GLU A 557 32.58 -1.42 -31.19
N VAL A 558 31.66 -2.20 -30.61
CA VAL A 558 30.26 -1.82 -30.43
C VAL A 558 30.10 -0.69 -29.43
N ILE A 559 30.74 -0.80 -28.26
CA ILE A 559 30.69 0.23 -27.22
C ILE A 559 31.26 1.53 -27.76
N ASP A 560 32.39 1.50 -28.45
CA ASP A 560 33.07 2.67 -28.97
C ASP A 560 32.35 3.40 -30.12
N LYS A 561 31.24 2.84 -30.63
CA LYS A 561 30.33 3.54 -31.57
C LYS A 561 29.32 4.42 -30.85
N ILE A 562 29.21 4.31 -29.53
CA ILE A 562 28.32 5.13 -28.72
C ILE A 562 28.82 6.58 -28.73
N THR A 563 27.92 7.53 -28.98
CA THR A 563 28.28 8.94 -29.02
C THR A 563 28.85 9.42 -27.68
N PRO A 564 30.07 9.99 -27.67
CA PRO A 564 30.64 10.62 -26.48
C PRO A 564 29.80 11.80 -25.99
N VAL A 565 29.62 11.93 -24.68
CA VAL A 565 29.05 13.13 -24.06
C VAL A 565 30.05 14.29 -24.09
N SER A 566 29.56 15.53 -24.12
CA SER A 566 30.43 16.72 -24.14
C SER A 566 30.98 17.04 -22.74
N VAL A 567 31.99 16.27 -22.30
CA VAL A 567 32.69 16.41 -21.02
C VAL A 567 34.19 16.37 -21.27
N GLY A 568 34.94 17.27 -20.64
CA GLY A 568 36.40 17.30 -20.71
C GLY A 568 37.05 16.55 -19.55
N ARG A 569 38.35 16.22 -19.70
CA ARG A 569 39.16 15.66 -18.62
C ARG A 569 39.35 16.70 -17.50
N ILE A 570 38.82 16.40 -16.32
CA ILE A 570 38.96 17.24 -15.12
C ILE A 570 39.75 16.54 -14.00
N PHE A 571 39.98 15.22 -14.13
CA PHE A 571 40.84 14.48 -13.23
C PHE A 571 42.25 14.46 -13.79
N ASN A 572 43.19 15.00 -13.00
CA ASN A 572 44.62 14.90 -13.26
C ASN A 572 45.25 14.13 -12.10
N ARG A 573 46.22 13.28 -12.43
CA ARG A 573 47.03 12.60 -11.42
C ARG A 573 48.02 13.64 -10.91
N ASP A 574 47.94 13.96 -9.62
CA ASP A 574 48.92 14.80 -8.93
C ASP A 574 50.29 14.10 -8.83
#